data_AF-A0A5K7S394-F1
#
_entry.id   AF-A0A5K7S394-F1
#
_cell.length_a   1.000
_cell.length_b   1.000
_cell.length_c   1.000
_cell.angle_alpha   90.00
_cell.angle_beta   90.00
_cell.angle_gamma   90.00
#
_symmetry.space_group_name_H-M   'P 1'
#
loop_
_entity.id
_entity.type
_entity.pdbx_description
1 polymer ?
#
loop_
_entity_poly.entity_id
_entity_poly.type
_entity_poly.pdbx_seq_one_letter_code
_entity_poly.pdbx_strand_id
1 'polypeptide(L)'
;MRCIFCKNDSSSSKSVEHIIPESLGNKSHVLQKGIVCDCCNNYFATKIEKMVLEKPYFKNVRYRNFIETKKGRLVPDKTLFPHKEGGWVDVWLDEKGIIFDSKDRHVIDLITEGKINKLIMPIINQPEENDYDISRFLGKIALEFLTYKFTNDISWIEEIATKPELDPLRNYARFGKGSFWKYHQRRIYSEETRFTDPIHHPEPYEILHEMDILYTEDNVMYFILVIMGIEFAINLAHPETDYYVDWLQKNNNTSPIRRYSERMITEKHSK
;
A
#
# COMPACT_ATOMS: atom_id res chain seq x y z
N MET A 1 -13.03 -8.34 24.19
CA MET A 1 -11.96 -7.56 23.53
C MET A 1 -12.58 -6.28 23.00
N ARG A 2 -11.86 -5.17 22.99
CA ARG A 2 -12.34 -3.92 22.41
C ARG A 2 -11.78 -3.71 21.02
N CYS A 3 -12.62 -3.23 20.11
CA CYS A 3 -12.17 -2.81 18.79
C CYS A 3 -11.17 -1.65 18.90
N ILE A 4 -10.00 -1.77 18.26
CA ILE A 4 -8.97 -0.72 18.28
C ILE A 4 -9.38 0.59 17.63
N PHE A 5 -10.55 0.66 16.96
CA PHE A 5 -11.03 1.87 16.29
C PHE A 5 -12.26 2.51 16.93
N CYS A 6 -13.26 1.72 17.33
CA CYS A 6 -14.49 2.24 17.92
C CYS A 6 -14.62 1.97 19.42
N LYS A 7 -13.70 1.22 20.02
CA LYS A 7 -13.68 0.81 21.44
C LYS A 7 -14.87 -0.04 21.91
N ASN A 8 -15.84 -0.31 21.03
CA ASN A 8 -16.95 -1.22 21.33
C ASN A 8 -16.46 -2.67 21.46
N ASP A 9 -17.24 -3.50 22.15
CA ASP A 9 -16.97 -4.93 22.21
C ASP A 9 -16.97 -5.54 20.81
N SER A 10 -15.97 -6.39 20.58
CA SER A 10 -15.69 -7.02 19.30
C SER A 10 -15.55 -8.53 19.42
N SER A 11 -15.88 -9.10 20.59
CA SER A 11 -15.76 -10.52 20.93
C SER A 11 -16.47 -11.46 19.94
N SER A 12 -17.53 -11.00 19.29
CA SER A 12 -18.33 -11.77 18.32
C SER A 12 -17.92 -11.57 16.86
N SER A 13 -16.90 -10.75 16.59
CA SER A 13 -16.48 -10.43 15.22
C SER A 13 -15.87 -11.63 14.51
N LYS A 14 -16.22 -11.83 13.24
CA LYS A 14 -15.83 -13.02 12.48
C LYS A 14 -14.81 -12.73 11.38
N SER A 15 -14.70 -11.48 10.97
CA SER A 15 -13.85 -11.08 9.84
C SER A 15 -12.38 -11.13 10.20
N VAL A 16 -11.56 -11.50 9.21
CA VAL A 16 -10.10 -11.40 9.28
C VAL A 16 -9.70 -10.12 8.57
N GLU A 17 -8.88 -9.31 9.23
CA GLU A 17 -8.36 -8.05 8.69
C GLU A 17 -6.96 -8.27 8.17
N HIS A 18 -6.69 -7.84 6.94
CA HIS A 18 -5.32 -7.74 6.41
C HIS A 18 -4.84 -6.32 6.64
N ILE A 19 -3.68 -6.16 7.29
CA ILE A 19 -3.13 -4.85 7.66
C ILE A 19 -2.93 -3.99 6.41
N ILE A 20 -2.19 -4.52 5.44
CA ILE A 20 -2.18 -4.02 4.07
C ILE A 20 -3.24 -4.82 3.29
N PRO A 21 -4.08 -4.20 2.44
CA PRO A 21 -5.05 -4.92 1.63
C PRO A 21 -4.41 -6.02 0.76
N GLU A 22 -5.12 -7.15 0.61
CA GLU A 22 -4.72 -8.23 -0.32
C GLU A 22 -4.49 -7.70 -1.74
N SER A 23 -5.27 -6.69 -2.15
CA SER A 23 -5.16 -6.00 -3.44
C SER A 23 -3.93 -5.10 -3.57
N LEU A 24 -3.04 -5.07 -2.58
CA LEU A 24 -1.68 -4.52 -2.66
C LEU A 24 -0.60 -5.60 -2.42
N GLY A 25 -0.98 -6.88 -2.50
CA GLY A 25 -0.04 -8.00 -2.43
C GLY A 25 0.21 -8.57 -1.03
N ASN A 26 -0.53 -8.16 -0.01
CA ASN A 26 -0.40 -8.75 1.33
C ASN A 26 -1.16 -10.07 1.44
N LYS A 27 -0.44 -11.16 1.71
CA LYS A 27 -1.01 -12.51 1.88
C LYS A 27 -0.81 -13.08 3.29
N SER A 28 -0.09 -12.38 4.17
CA SER A 28 0.42 -12.96 5.43
C SER A 28 0.16 -12.11 6.66
N HIS A 29 0.16 -10.77 6.55
CA HIS A 29 -0.01 -9.89 7.70
C HIS A 29 -1.49 -9.68 7.98
N VAL A 30 -2.02 -10.56 8.83
CA VAL A 30 -3.42 -10.55 9.28
C VAL A 30 -3.53 -10.28 10.78
N LEU A 31 -4.55 -9.53 11.17
CA LEU A 31 -4.92 -9.36 12.57
C LEU A 31 -5.83 -10.48 13.05
N GLN A 32 -5.70 -10.82 14.33
CA GLN A 32 -6.62 -11.73 14.99
C GLN A 32 -8.05 -11.17 15.00
N LYS A 33 -9.01 -12.08 14.89
CA LYS A 33 -10.44 -11.74 14.86
C LYS A 33 -10.84 -10.97 16.11
N GLY A 34 -11.55 -9.86 15.90
CA GLY A 34 -12.03 -8.99 16.97
C GLY A 34 -11.08 -7.86 17.35
N ILE A 35 -9.82 -7.83 16.90
CA ILE A 35 -8.98 -6.62 17.08
C ILE A 35 -9.67 -5.43 16.39
N VAL A 36 -10.19 -5.67 15.18
CA VAL A 36 -11.09 -4.77 14.47
C VAL A 36 -12.46 -5.42 14.39
N CYS A 37 -13.51 -4.72 14.81
CA CYS A 37 -14.87 -5.25 14.71
C CYS A 37 -15.39 -5.24 13.27
N ASP A 38 -16.36 -6.11 12.95
CA ASP A 38 -16.90 -6.26 11.60
C ASP A 38 -17.45 -4.94 11.02
N CYS A 39 -18.05 -4.08 11.86
CA CYS A 39 -18.50 -2.75 11.45
C CYS A 39 -17.34 -1.83 11.05
N CYS A 40 -16.21 -1.89 11.77
CA CYS A 40 -15.04 -1.08 11.45
C CYS A 40 -14.34 -1.59 10.20
N ASN A 41 -14.12 -2.90 10.10
CA ASN A 41 -13.56 -3.55 8.93
C ASN A 41 -14.34 -3.16 7.67
N ASN A 42 -15.66 -3.40 7.66
CA ASN A 42 -16.49 -3.06 6.50
C ASN A 42 -16.45 -1.57 6.15
N TYR A 43 -16.39 -0.68 7.15
CA TYR A 43 -16.22 0.75 6.90
C TYR A 43 -14.90 1.04 6.18
N PHE A 44 -13.77 0.55 6.69
CA PHE A 44 -12.47 0.81 6.07
C PHE A 44 -12.38 0.22 4.67
N ALA A 45 -12.82 -1.02 4.48
CA ALA A 45 -12.84 -1.68 3.18
C ALA A 45 -13.64 -0.88 2.14
N THR A 46 -14.83 -0.36 2.51
CA THR A 46 -15.74 0.28 1.55
C THR A 46 -15.55 1.78 1.39
N LYS A 47 -15.04 2.47 2.40
CA LYS A 47 -14.96 3.94 2.43
C LYS A 47 -13.53 4.49 2.36
N ILE A 48 -12.51 3.67 2.60
CA ILE A 48 -11.11 4.12 2.65
C ILE A 48 -10.24 3.31 1.69
N GLU A 49 -10.12 2.01 1.92
CA GLU A 49 -9.24 1.15 1.11
C GLU A 49 -9.66 1.13 -0.36
N LYS A 50 -10.97 0.96 -0.62
CA LYS A 50 -11.50 1.04 -1.97
C LYS A 50 -11.17 2.37 -2.64
N MET A 51 -11.28 3.49 -1.93
CA MET A 51 -10.99 4.81 -2.48
C MET A 51 -9.52 4.94 -2.87
N VAL A 52 -8.60 4.46 -2.03
CA VAL A 52 -7.16 4.42 -2.33
C VAL A 52 -6.86 3.50 -3.52
N LEU A 53 -7.39 2.28 -3.52
CA LEU A 53 -7.19 1.29 -4.58
C LEU A 53 -7.76 1.74 -5.94
N GLU A 54 -8.71 2.67 -5.95
CA GLU A 54 -9.30 3.22 -7.17
C GLU A 54 -8.56 4.44 -7.74
N LYS A 55 -7.57 4.98 -7.02
CA LYS A 55 -6.76 6.11 -7.49
C LYS A 55 -5.86 5.69 -8.66
N PRO A 56 -5.48 6.65 -9.55
CA PRO A 56 -4.72 6.35 -10.76
C PRO A 56 -3.44 5.56 -10.51
N TYR A 57 -2.60 6.00 -9.55
CA TYR A 57 -1.35 5.31 -9.22
C TYR A 57 -1.57 3.85 -8.81
N PHE A 58 -2.51 3.60 -7.88
CA PHE A 58 -2.74 2.24 -7.36
C PHE A 58 -3.38 1.31 -8.39
N LYS A 59 -4.25 1.81 -9.29
CA LYS A 59 -4.73 1.01 -10.43
C LYS A 59 -3.59 0.64 -11.37
N ASN A 60 -2.79 1.64 -11.74
CA ASN A 60 -1.73 1.52 -12.73
C ASN A 60 -0.58 0.62 -12.26
N VAL A 61 -0.18 0.70 -10.97
CA VAL A 61 0.83 -0.20 -10.40
C VAL A 61 0.33 -1.64 -10.28
N ARG A 62 -0.94 -1.85 -9.91
CA ARG A 62 -1.54 -3.18 -9.83
C ARG A 62 -1.66 -3.84 -11.20
N TYR A 63 -2.01 -3.05 -12.22
CA TYR A 63 -2.04 -3.48 -13.61
C TYR A 63 -0.67 -3.95 -14.10
N ARG A 64 0.40 -3.17 -13.85
CA ARG A 64 1.78 -3.54 -14.25
C ARG A 64 2.34 -4.75 -13.53
N ASN A 65 1.96 -4.95 -12.27
CA ASN A 65 2.51 -6.00 -11.41
C ASN A 65 1.57 -7.22 -11.26
N PHE A 66 0.55 -7.34 -12.13
CA PHE A 66 -0.43 -8.44 -12.12
C PHE A 66 -1.13 -8.66 -10.77
N ILE A 67 -1.31 -7.59 -9.98
CA ILE A 67 -1.92 -7.68 -8.64
C ILE A 67 -3.43 -7.73 -8.76
N GLU A 68 -3.96 -8.91 -8.50
CA GLU A 68 -5.38 -9.17 -8.56
C GLU A 68 -6.18 -8.45 -7.47
N THR A 69 -7.47 -8.27 -7.73
CA THR A 69 -8.45 -7.95 -6.71
C THR A 69 -8.60 -9.11 -5.73
N LYS A 70 -9.18 -8.86 -4.56
CA LYS A 70 -9.58 -9.91 -3.60
C LYS A 70 -10.42 -11.06 -4.20
N LYS A 71 -11.07 -10.84 -5.35
CA LYS A 71 -11.86 -11.86 -6.06
C LYS A 71 -11.05 -12.63 -7.12
N GLY A 72 -9.72 -12.51 -7.14
CA GLY A 72 -8.86 -13.15 -8.14
C GLY A 72 -9.08 -12.61 -9.56
N ARG A 73 -9.25 -11.29 -9.69
CA ARG A 73 -9.45 -10.63 -10.99
C ARG A 73 -8.37 -9.60 -11.23
N LEU A 74 -7.76 -9.64 -12.41
CA LEU A 74 -6.84 -8.60 -12.90
C LEU A 74 -7.55 -7.24 -13.00
N VAL A 75 -6.77 -6.18 -12.83
CA VAL A 75 -7.23 -4.79 -12.95
C VAL A 75 -6.89 -4.28 -14.35
N PRO A 76 -7.85 -3.70 -15.09
CA PRO A 76 -7.53 -3.10 -16.37
C PRO A 76 -6.86 -1.74 -16.21
N ASP A 77 -6.16 -1.31 -17.24
CA ASP A 77 -5.77 0.08 -17.40
C ASP A 77 -5.90 0.54 -18.86
N LYS A 78 -5.97 1.86 -19.04
CA LYS A 78 -6.11 2.49 -20.34
C LYS A 78 -4.80 2.38 -21.12
N THR A 79 -4.86 1.72 -22.26
CA THR A 79 -3.75 1.59 -23.22
C THR A 79 -4.14 2.26 -24.54
N LEU A 80 -3.26 3.10 -25.08
CA LEU A 80 -3.48 3.77 -26.35
C LEU A 80 -2.92 2.93 -27.49
N PHE A 81 -3.77 2.68 -28.48
CA PHE A 81 -3.43 2.06 -29.75
C PHE A 81 -3.42 3.15 -30.84
N PRO A 82 -2.24 3.70 -31.21
CA PRO A 82 -2.12 4.91 -32.01
C PRO A 82 -2.45 4.67 -33.48
N HIS A 83 -3.74 4.76 -33.81
CA HIS A 83 -4.28 4.67 -35.16
C HIS A 83 -5.59 5.46 -35.26
N LYS A 84 -5.94 5.95 -36.46
CA LYS A 84 -7.17 6.74 -36.69
C LYS A 84 -8.47 6.00 -36.30
N GLU A 85 -8.45 4.68 -36.42
CA GLU A 85 -9.54 3.76 -36.05
C GLU A 85 -9.21 2.97 -34.77
N GLY A 86 -8.09 3.31 -34.11
CA GLY A 86 -7.73 2.79 -32.78
C GLY A 86 -8.24 3.73 -31.68
N GLY A 87 -7.47 3.85 -30.60
CA GLY A 87 -7.81 4.72 -29.48
C GLY A 87 -7.41 4.16 -28.13
N TRP A 88 -8.02 4.68 -27.07
CA TRP A 88 -7.83 4.24 -25.70
C TRP A 88 -8.76 3.06 -25.38
N VAL A 89 -8.17 1.90 -25.10
CA VAL A 89 -8.89 0.67 -24.75
C VAL A 89 -8.49 0.23 -23.34
N ASP A 90 -9.46 -0.33 -22.61
CA ASP A 90 -9.16 -1.00 -21.35
C ASP A 90 -8.50 -2.34 -21.65
N VAL A 91 -7.28 -2.50 -21.16
CA VAL A 91 -6.47 -3.70 -21.36
C VAL A 91 -6.19 -4.34 -20.02
N TRP A 92 -6.20 -5.66 -19.98
CA TRP A 92 -5.70 -6.45 -18.86
C TRP A 92 -4.39 -7.12 -19.27
N LEU A 93 -3.49 -7.30 -18.32
CA LEU A 93 -2.24 -8.03 -18.55
C LEU A 93 -2.13 -9.21 -17.59
N ASP A 94 -1.57 -10.29 -18.09
CA ASP A 94 -1.11 -11.43 -17.31
C ASP A 94 0.28 -11.88 -17.80
N GLU A 95 0.78 -12.98 -17.24
CA GLU A 95 2.07 -13.57 -17.63
C GLU A 95 2.11 -14.05 -19.09
N LYS A 96 0.95 -14.24 -19.74
CA LYS A 96 0.83 -14.75 -21.11
C LYS A 96 0.69 -13.63 -22.14
N GLY A 97 0.27 -12.44 -21.73
CA GLY A 97 0.28 -11.25 -22.56
C GLY A 97 -0.91 -10.33 -22.33
N ILE A 98 -1.49 -9.87 -23.44
CA ILE A 98 -2.49 -8.79 -23.48
C ILE A 98 -3.89 -9.37 -23.66
N ILE A 99 -4.79 -9.00 -22.76
CA ILE A 99 -6.19 -9.43 -22.77
C ILE A 99 -7.08 -8.23 -23.09
N PHE A 100 -8.02 -8.43 -24.02
CA PHE A 100 -8.98 -7.44 -24.47
C PHE A 100 -10.41 -7.83 -24.06
N ASP A 101 -11.26 -6.83 -23.87
CA ASP A 101 -12.69 -7.04 -23.82
C ASP A 101 -13.22 -7.38 -25.22
N SER A 102 -14.15 -8.32 -25.31
CA SER A 102 -14.81 -8.73 -26.56
C SER A 102 -15.41 -7.57 -27.38
N LYS A 103 -15.80 -6.48 -26.72
CA LYS A 103 -16.33 -5.28 -27.38
C LYS A 103 -15.28 -4.53 -28.21
N ASP A 104 -13.99 -4.72 -27.90
CA ASP A 104 -12.87 -4.01 -28.52
C ASP A 104 -12.28 -4.78 -29.71
N ARG A 105 -13.09 -5.67 -30.33
CA ARG A 105 -12.71 -6.51 -31.47
C ARG A 105 -12.11 -5.72 -32.64
N HIS A 106 -12.59 -4.51 -32.89
CA HIS A 106 -12.04 -3.64 -33.93
C HIS A 106 -10.54 -3.37 -33.76
N VAL A 107 -10.05 -3.16 -32.52
CA VAL A 107 -8.61 -2.98 -32.26
C VAL A 107 -7.85 -4.28 -32.49
N ILE A 108 -8.44 -5.42 -32.11
CA ILE A 108 -7.85 -6.74 -32.38
C ILE A 108 -7.68 -6.95 -33.89
N ASP A 109 -8.72 -6.65 -34.67
CA ASP A 109 -8.67 -6.79 -36.13
C ASP A 109 -7.55 -5.91 -36.73
N LEU A 110 -7.43 -4.66 -36.28
CA LEU A 110 -6.35 -3.74 -36.70
C LEU A 110 -4.94 -4.26 -36.34
N ILE A 111 -4.78 -4.93 -35.19
CA ILE A 111 -3.52 -5.56 -34.79
C ILE A 111 -3.22 -6.76 -35.69
N THR A 112 -4.21 -7.64 -35.90
CA THR A 112 -4.02 -8.86 -36.72
C THR A 112 -3.79 -8.56 -38.20
N GLU A 113 -4.35 -7.47 -38.71
CA GLU A 113 -4.11 -6.97 -40.07
C GLU A 113 -2.78 -6.22 -40.20
N GLY A 114 -2.04 -6.02 -39.10
CA GLY A 114 -0.76 -5.31 -39.08
C GLY A 114 -0.87 -3.79 -39.23
N LYS A 115 -2.08 -3.21 -39.14
CA LYS A 115 -2.32 -1.76 -39.19
C LYS A 115 -1.89 -1.06 -37.90
N ILE A 116 -1.92 -1.79 -36.77
CA ILE A 116 -1.39 -1.35 -35.48
C ILE A 116 -0.25 -2.27 -35.06
N ASN A 117 0.93 -1.68 -34.85
CA ASN A 117 2.14 -2.38 -34.41
C ASN A 117 2.79 -1.74 -33.18
N LYS A 118 2.09 -0.78 -32.55
CA LYS A 118 2.53 -0.06 -31.37
C LYS A 118 1.37 0.04 -30.39
N LEU A 119 1.71 0.08 -29.12
CA LEU A 119 0.81 0.42 -28.02
C LEU A 119 1.55 1.34 -27.07
N ILE A 120 0.81 2.18 -26.35
CA ILE A 120 1.35 3.12 -25.37
C ILE A 120 0.60 2.92 -24.07
N MET A 121 1.32 2.49 -23.03
CA MET A 121 0.81 2.34 -21.68
C MET A 121 1.32 3.51 -20.83
N PRO A 122 0.45 4.33 -20.24
CA PRO A 122 0.87 5.40 -19.35
C PRO A 122 1.46 4.81 -18.07
N ILE A 123 2.54 5.43 -17.57
CA ILE A 123 3.16 5.09 -16.29
C ILE A 123 2.99 6.29 -15.35
N ILE A 124 2.32 6.02 -14.23
CA ILE A 124 2.18 6.91 -13.09
C ILE A 124 3.20 6.45 -12.05
N ASN A 125 4.25 7.24 -11.87
CA ASN A 125 5.42 6.85 -11.07
C ASN A 125 5.19 6.95 -9.56
N GLN A 126 4.26 7.80 -9.11
CA GLN A 126 3.96 8.00 -7.70
C GLN A 126 2.52 8.51 -7.51
N PRO A 127 1.91 8.30 -6.33
CA PRO A 127 0.61 8.87 -6.02
C PRO A 127 0.69 10.38 -5.79
N GLU A 128 -0.47 11.03 -5.86
CA GLU A 128 -0.61 12.44 -5.50
C GLU A 128 -0.22 12.67 -4.04
N GLU A 129 0.58 13.70 -3.79
CA GLU A 129 0.98 14.09 -2.45
C GLU A 129 -0.19 14.73 -1.70
N ASN A 130 -0.15 14.66 -0.37
CA ASN A 130 -1.15 15.26 0.52
C ASN A 130 -2.58 14.79 0.27
N ASP A 131 -2.76 13.60 -0.29
CA ASP A 131 -4.08 13.01 -0.52
C ASP A 131 -4.76 12.57 0.80
N TYR A 132 -6.03 12.97 0.95
CA TYR A 132 -6.83 12.71 2.14
C TYR A 132 -7.15 11.23 2.39
N ASP A 133 -7.45 10.47 1.33
CA ASP A 133 -7.78 9.05 1.48
C ASP A 133 -6.52 8.24 1.81
N ILE A 134 -5.38 8.59 1.19
CA ILE A 134 -4.08 7.99 1.50
C ILE A 134 -3.70 8.28 2.95
N SER A 135 -3.85 9.53 3.42
CA SER A 135 -3.56 9.87 4.82
C SER A 135 -4.38 9.03 5.81
N ARG A 136 -5.70 8.91 5.57
CA ARG A 136 -6.59 8.10 6.44
C ARG A 136 -6.28 6.61 6.36
N PHE A 137 -5.91 6.12 5.18
CA PHE A 137 -5.46 4.76 4.98
C PHE A 137 -4.17 4.47 5.74
N LEU A 138 -3.17 5.35 5.68
CA LEU A 138 -1.94 5.24 6.46
C LEU A 138 -2.23 5.23 7.96
N GLY A 139 -3.13 6.10 8.44
CA GLY A 139 -3.53 6.11 9.86
C GLY A 139 -4.25 4.84 10.31
N LYS A 140 -5.06 4.23 9.45
CA LYS A 140 -5.69 2.92 9.69
C LYS A 140 -4.60 1.84 9.84
N ILE A 141 -3.74 1.71 8.84
CA ILE A 141 -2.71 0.67 8.81
C ILE A 141 -1.70 0.86 9.95
N ALA A 142 -1.34 2.09 10.31
CA ALA A 142 -0.43 2.37 11.41
C ALA A 142 -0.92 1.79 12.74
N LEU A 143 -2.21 1.98 13.07
CA LEU A 143 -2.81 1.44 14.29
C LEU A 143 -2.95 -0.09 14.26
N GLU A 144 -3.27 -0.64 13.09
CA GLU A 144 -3.34 -2.08 12.87
C GLU A 144 -1.97 -2.73 13.04
N PHE A 145 -0.94 -2.17 12.42
CA PHE A 145 0.42 -2.67 12.49
C PHE A 145 1.03 -2.54 13.89
N LEU A 146 0.79 -1.40 14.57
CA LEU A 146 1.16 -1.24 15.97
C LEU A 146 0.56 -2.36 16.82
N THR A 147 -0.72 -2.68 16.63
CA THR A 147 -1.38 -3.76 17.36
C THR A 147 -0.82 -5.14 16.99
N TYR A 148 -0.51 -5.35 15.72
CA TYR A 148 0.08 -6.60 15.22
C TYR A 148 1.42 -6.94 15.87
N LYS A 149 2.27 -5.95 16.13
CA LYS A 149 3.55 -6.14 16.85
C LYS A 149 3.37 -6.76 18.24
N PHE A 150 2.19 -6.61 18.85
CA PHE A 150 1.84 -7.17 20.15
C PHE A 150 0.74 -8.23 20.07
N THR A 151 0.55 -8.88 18.92
CA THR A 151 -0.57 -9.83 18.71
C THR A 151 -0.60 -11.02 19.67
N ASN A 152 0.49 -11.30 20.39
CA ASN A 152 0.57 -12.39 21.36
C ASN A 152 0.31 -11.93 22.81
N ASP A 153 0.07 -10.63 23.04
CA ASP A 153 -0.17 -10.07 24.36
C ASP A 153 -1.46 -9.24 24.39
N ILE A 154 -2.51 -9.86 24.93
CA ILE A 154 -3.85 -9.27 25.05
C ILE A 154 -3.82 -7.98 25.89
N SER A 155 -2.92 -7.88 26.88
CA SER A 155 -2.83 -6.69 27.73
C SER A 155 -2.37 -5.46 26.93
N TRP A 156 -1.39 -5.64 26.05
CA TRP A 156 -0.94 -4.61 25.12
C TRP A 156 -2.00 -4.24 24.08
N ILE A 157 -2.76 -5.22 23.57
CA ILE A 157 -3.87 -4.95 22.63
C ILE A 157 -4.92 -4.05 23.30
N GLU A 158 -5.30 -4.37 24.54
CA GLU A 158 -6.26 -3.55 25.30
C GLU A 158 -5.68 -2.17 25.68
N GLU A 159 -4.38 -2.08 25.99
CA GLU A 159 -3.70 -0.78 26.18
C GLU A 159 -3.80 0.06 24.90
N ILE A 160 -3.40 -0.47 23.74
CA ILE A 160 -3.45 0.25 22.46
C ILE A 160 -4.89 0.68 22.12
N ALA A 161 -5.87 -0.20 22.33
CA ALA A 161 -7.27 0.09 22.06
C ALA A 161 -7.82 1.23 22.92
N THR A 162 -7.31 1.38 24.15
CA THR A 162 -7.82 2.35 25.13
C THR A 162 -6.94 3.58 25.30
N LYS A 163 -5.71 3.57 24.78
CA LYS A 163 -4.72 4.66 24.86
C LYS A 163 -5.30 5.98 24.33
N PRO A 164 -5.50 7.00 25.20
CA PRO A 164 -6.05 8.29 24.79
C PRO A 164 -5.18 9.02 23.77
N GLU A 165 -3.87 8.87 23.84
CA GLU A 165 -2.90 9.50 22.94
C GLU A 165 -3.06 9.04 21.48
N LEU A 166 -3.65 7.85 21.26
CA LEU A 166 -3.98 7.34 19.92
C LEU A 166 -5.37 7.73 19.44
N ASP A 167 -6.21 8.34 20.29
CA ASP A 167 -7.58 8.73 19.91
C ASP A 167 -7.65 9.77 18.79
N PRO A 168 -6.77 10.79 18.73
CA PRO A 168 -6.77 11.71 17.61
C PRO A 168 -6.58 11.00 16.26
N LEU A 169 -5.55 10.15 16.14
CA LEU A 169 -5.30 9.39 14.90
C LEU A 169 -6.43 8.42 14.59
N ARG A 170 -6.94 7.71 15.60
CA ARG A 170 -8.07 6.78 15.49
C ARG A 170 -9.32 7.47 14.94
N ASN A 171 -9.65 8.63 15.49
CA ASN A 171 -10.80 9.43 15.05
C ASN A 171 -10.59 10.03 13.66
N TYR A 172 -9.37 10.41 13.33
CA TYR A 172 -9.01 10.87 11.99
C TYR A 172 -9.14 9.74 10.97
N ALA A 173 -8.49 8.60 11.18
CA ALA A 173 -8.54 7.45 10.30
C ALA A 173 -9.98 6.96 10.10
N ARG A 174 -10.76 6.81 11.19
CA ARG A 174 -12.12 6.28 11.12
C ARG A 174 -13.18 7.29 10.68
N PHE A 175 -13.14 8.51 11.17
CA PHE A 175 -14.24 9.47 10.99
C PHE A 175 -13.83 10.72 10.20
N GLY A 176 -12.54 10.88 9.90
CA GLY A 176 -12.04 12.08 9.24
C GLY A 176 -12.06 13.31 10.12
N LYS A 177 -12.09 13.14 11.45
CA LYS A 177 -12.15 14.25 12.42
C LYS A 177 -10.79 14.90 12.61
N GLY A 178 -10.78 16.22 12.79
CA GLY A 178 -9.56 17.00 13.02
C GLY A 178 -8.98 17.59 11.73
N SER A 179 -7.74 18.09 11.82
CA SER A 179 -6.99 18.58 10.67
C SER A 179 -6.54 17.44 9.76
N PHE A 180 -6.11 17.78 8.55
CA PHE A 180 -5.39 16.83 7.69
C PHE A 180 -4.17 16.27 8.44
N TRP A 181 -4.04 14.95 8.48
CA TRP A 181 -2.92 14.29 9.13
C TRP A 181 -1.77 14.16 8.13
N LYS A 182 -0.78 15.05 8.27
CA LYS A 182 0.34 15.10 7.32
C LYS A 182 1.10 13.77 7.34
N TYR A 183 1.54 13.36 6.17
CA TYR A 183 2.46 12.24 5.98
C TYR A 183 3.56 12.66 5.02
N HIS A 184 4.73 12.08 5.18
CA HIS A 184 5.84 12.26 4.26
C HIS A 184 5.77 11.17 3.18
N GLN A 185 6.10 11.51 1.93
CA GLN A 185 6.11 10.60 0.79
C GLN A 185 7.40 10.76 0.00
N ARG A 186 8.07 9.66 -0.38
CA ARG A 186 9.21 9.67 -1.31
C ARG A 186 9.42 8.34 -2.03
N ARG A 187 10.07 8.36 -3.19
CA ARG A 187 10.58 7.15 -3.87
C ARG A 187 11.94 6.78 -3.30
N ILE A 188 12.12 5.53 -2.87
CA ILE A 188 13.39 5.00 -2.33
C ILE A 188 14.05 3.93 -3.21
N TYR A 189 13.29 3.32 -4.13
CA TYR A 189 13.77 2.43 -5.20
C TYR A 189 12.71 2.31 -6.31
N SER A 190 13.06 1.72 -7.46
CA SER A 190 12.12 1.53 -8.58
C SER A 190 11.28 0.25 -8.42
N GLU A 191 10.17 0.13 -9.16
CA GLU A 191 9.31 -1.07 -9.12
C GLU A 191 10.06 -2.33 -9.56
N GLU A 192 10.98 -2.18 -10.49
CA GLU A 192 11.81 -3.24 -11.08
C GLU A 192 13.06 -3.54 -10.24
N THR A 193 13.25 -2.81 -9.14
CA THR A 193 14.41 -3.00 -8.28
C THR A 193 14.33 -4.36 -7.59
N ARG A 194 15.38 -5.15 -7.79
CA ARG A 194 15.52 -6.47 -7.18
C ARG A 194 16.46 -6.42 -5.99
N PHE A 195 16.19 -7.31 -5.05
CA PHE A 195 16.92 -7.48 -3.80
C PHE A 195 17.42 -8.90 -3.68
N THR A 196 18.49 -9.09 -2.92
CA THR A 196 18.95 -10.40 -2.44
C THR A 196 19.15 -10.31 -0.95
N ASP A 197 18.86 -11.39 -0.24
CA ASP A 197 19.19 -11.54 1.17
C ASP A 197 20.01 -12.82 1.33
N PRO A 198 21.35 -12.73 1.37
CA PRO A 198 22.22 -13.90 1.45
C PRO A 198 21.94 -14.83 2.65
N ILE A 199 21.23 -14.34 3.68
CA ILE A 199 20.90 -15.10 4.88
C ILE A 199 19.51 -15.75 4.74
N HIS A 200 18.51 -14.98 4.33
CA HIS A 200 17.11 -15.41 4.39
C HIS A 200 16.50 -15.78 3.03
N HIS A 201 16.99 -15.18 1.94
CA HIS A 201 16.48 -15.38 0.59
C HIS A 201 17.57 -15.05 -0.46
N PRO A 202 18.47 -16.01 -0.75
CA PRO A 202 19.66 -15.75 -1.57
C PRO A 202 19.33 -15.47 -3.04
N GLU A 203 18.18 -15.96 -3.53
CA GLU A 203 17.72 -15.69 -4.88
C GLU A 203 17.15 -14.26 -5.01
N PRO A 204 17.30 -13.60 -6.17
CA PRO A 204 16.71 -12.29 -6.42
C PRO A 204 15.19 -12.27 -6.23
N TYR A 205 14.68 -11.24 -5.55
CA TYR A 205 13.24 -10.99 -5.38
C TYR A 205 12.89 -9.50 -5.46
N GLU A 206 11.61 -9.21 -5.63
CA GLU A 206 11.04 -7.85 -5.62
C GLU A 206 10.22 -7.65 -4.34
N ILE A 207 10.22 -6.42 -3.82
CA ILE A 207 9.48 -6.07 -2.59
C ILE A 207 8.21 -5.32 -2.98
N LEU A 208 7.07 -6.00 -2.86
CA LEU A 208 5.74 -5.40 -3.13
C LEU A 208 5.38 -4.37 -2.06
N HIS A 209 5.61 -4.73 -0.80
CA HIS A 209 5.38 -3.88 0.36
C HIS A 209 6.25 -4.31 1.53
N GLU A 210 6.54 -3.35 2.40
CA GLU A 210 7.21 -3.54 3.67
C GLU A 210 6.76 -2.45 4.64
N MET A 211 6.80 -2.73 5.94
CA MET A 211 6.34 -1.80 6.96
C MET A 211 7.07 -2.02 8.28
N ASP A 212 7.33 -0.93 8.99
CA ASP A 212 7.87 -0.97 10.35
C ASP A 212 7.46 0.26 11.16
N ILE A 213 7.78 0.25 12.46
CA ILE A 213 7.66 1.40 13.35
C ILE A 213 9.06 1.96 13.61
N LEU A 214 9.26 3.23 13.27
CA LEU A 214 10.42 4.00 13.69
C LEU A 214 10.09 4.71 15.01
N TYR A 215 10.91 4.48 16.03
CA TYR A 215 10.88 5.25 17.27
C TYR A 215 12.13 6.13 17.33
N THR A 216 11.94 7.45 17.33
CA THR A 216 13.05 8.41 17.30
C THR A 216 13.59 8.73 18.69
N GLU A 217 14.78 9.30 18.76
CA GLU A 217 15.40 9.79 20.02
C GLU A 217 14.55 10.86 20.71
N ASP A 218 13.75 11.61 19.94
CA ASP A 218 12.79 12.61 20.43
C ASP A 218 11.49 11.98 20.97
N ASN A 219 11.45 10.66 21.15
CA ASN A 219 10.31 9.87 21.62
C ASN A 219 9.08 9.94 20.70
N VAL A 220 9.30 10.18 19.40
CA VAL A 220 8.23 10.23 18.40
C VAL A 220 8.15 8.89 17.68
N MET A 221 6.92 8.39 17.52
CA MET A 221 6.66 7.14 16.82
C MET A 221 6.10 7.43 15.42
N TYR A 222 6.79 6.91 14.40
CA TYR A 222 6.38 6.95 13.02
C TYR A 222 6.06 5.55 12.52
N PHE A 223 4.92 5.40 11.84
CA PHE A 223 4.67 4.24 11.01
C PHE A 223 5.24 4.49 9.63
N ILE A 224 6.03 3.54 9.17
CA ILE A 224 6.68 3.56 7.86
C ILE A 224 6.05 2.45 7.04
N LEU A 225 5.59 2.81 5.84
CA LEU A 225 5.03 1.89 4.86
C LEU A 225 5.72 2.13 3.54
N VAL A 226 6.29 1.10 2.95
CA VAL A 226 6.75 1.15 1.56
C VAL A 226 5.82 0.29 0.74
N ILE A 227 5.30 0.84 -0.35
CA ILE A 227 4.58 0.09 -1.38
C ILE A 227 5.30 0.35 -2.69
N MET A 228 5.84 -0.69 -3.32
CA MET A 228 6.45 -0.59 -4.65
C MET A 228 7.50 0.53 -4.76
N GLY A 229 8.35 0.64 -3.73
CA GLY A 229 9.42 1.63 -3.64
C GLY A 229 8.98 3.05 -3.29
N ILE A 230 7.69 3.31 -3.04
CA ILE A 230 7.20 4.56 -2.44
C ILE A 230 7.09 4.40 -0.93
N GLU A 231 7.93 5.11 -0.20
CA GLU A 231 7.92 5.20 1.26
C GLU A 231 6.95 6.29 1.72
N PHE A 232 6.07 5.92 2.63
CA PHE A 232 5.19 6.79 3.39
C PHE A 232 5.60 6.76 4.86
N ALA A 233 5.65 7.93 5.50
CA ALA A 233 5.84 8.02 6.95
C ALA A 233 4.72 8.87 7.57
N ILE A 234 4.07 8.32 8.59
CA ILE A 234 3.00 8.99 9.33
C ILE A 234 3.26 8.94 10.83
N ASN A 235 3.16 10.08 11.50
CA ASN A 235 3.32 10.20 12.95
C ASN A 235 2.09 9.62 13.67
N LEU A 236 2.28 8.85 14.74
CA LEU A 236 1.16 8.21 15.46
C LEU A 236 0.45 9.11 16.47
N ALA A 237 1.09 10.20 16.91
CA ALA A 237 0.60 11.09 17.96
C ALA A 237 0.08 12.43 17.41
N HIS A 238 0.76 13.00 16.41
CA HIS A 238 0.48 14.36 15.91
C HIS A 238 0.44 14.44 14.37
N PRO A 239 -0.33 15.36 13.77
CA PRO A 239 -0.45 15.52 12.32
C PRO A 239 0.73 16.29 11.69
N GLU A 240 1.97 15.87 11.98
CA GLU A 240 3.20 16.57 11.57
C GLU A 240 4.31 15.61 11.11
N THR A 241 5.20 16.13 10.25
CA THR A 241 6.27 15.37 9.59
C THR A 241 7.66 15.96 9.80
N ASP A 242 7.77 17.10 10.47
CA ASP A 242 9.01 17.87 10.54
C ASP A 242 10.12 17.07 11.24
N TYR A 243 9.82 16.42 12.37
CA TYR A 243 10.77 15.53 13.06
C TYR A 243 11.21 14.33 12.22
N TYR A 244 10.37 13.83 11.30
CA TYR A 244 10.76 12.76 10.37
C TYR A 244 11.74 13.27 9.32
N VAL A 245 11.51 14.47 8.78
CA VAL A 245 12.42 15.09 7.82
C VAL A 245 13.78 15.35 8.46
N ASP A 246 13.80 15.85 9.70
CA ASP A 246 15.04 16.04 10.46
C ASP A 246 15.75 14.71 10.73
N TRP A 247 14.99 13.67 11.11
CA TRP A 247 15.55 12.32 11.29
C TRP A 247 16.17 11.80 9.99
N LEU A 248 15.50 11.97 8.85
CA LEU A 248 16.04 11.56 7.55
C LEU A 248 17.35 12.26 7.22
N GLN A 249 17.43 13.58 7.42
CA GLN A 249 18.65 14.35 7.18
C GLN A 249 19.81 13.86 8.03
N LYS A 250 19.58 13.61 9.33
CA LYS A 250 20.58 13.05 10.25
C LYS A 250 21.03 11.65 9.86
N ASN A 251 20.19 10.88 9.16
CA ASN A 251 20.43 9.51 8.73
C ASN A 251 20.78 9.37 7.24
N ASN A 252 21.36 10.42 6.64
CA ASN A 252 21.79 10.44 5.23
C ASN A 252 20.67 10.10 4.23
N ASN A 253 19.43 10.48 4.55
CA ASN A 253 18.22 10.14 3.80
C ASN A 253 18.00 8.63 3.60
N THR A 254 18.55 7.78 4.47
CA THR A 254 18.32 6.33 4.42
C THR A 254 16.91 6.01 4.90
N SER A 255 16.26 5.01 4.30
CA SER A 255 14.98 4.50 4.82
C SER A 255 15.20 3.80 6.17
N PRO A 256 14.31 4.00 7.15
CA PRO A 256 14.35 3.25 8.41
C PRO A 256 14.02 1.75 8.20
N ILE A 257 13.33 1.40 7.11
CA ILE A 257 13.08 0.02 6.75
C ILE A 257 14.23 -0.47 5.86
N ARG A 258 15.25 -1.08 6.47
CA ARG A 258 16.24 -1.90 5.76
C ARG A 258 16.68 -3.06 6.62
N ARG A 259 16.68 -4.27 6.05
CA ARG A 259 17.27 -5.44 6.71
C ARG A 259 18.78 -5.41 6.51
N TYR A 260 19.52 -5.66 7.59
CA TYR A 260 21.00 -5.59 7.59
C TYR A 260 21.65 -6.48 6.52
N SER A 261 21.07 -7.64 6.23
CA SER A 261 21.58 -8.59 5.23
C SER A 261 21.13 -8.31 3.80
N GLU A 262 20.05 -7.55 3.62
CA GLU A 262 19.44 -7.34 2.31
C GLU A 262 20.24 -6.33 1.48
N ARG A 263 20.42 -6.66 0.20
CA ARG A 263 21.20 -5.86 -0.74
C ARG A 263 20.40 -5.64 -2.01
N MET A 264 20.34 -4.37 -2.41
CA MET A 264 19.81 -3.97 -3.70
C MET A 264 20.75 -4.43 -4.82
N ILE A 265 20.21 -5.10 -5.82
CA ILE A 265 20.95 -5.50 -7.02
C ILE A 265 21.01 -4.29 -7.95
N THR A 266 22.15 -3.59 -7.96
CA THR A 266 22.36 -2.52 -8.95
C THR A 266 22.63 -3.12 -10.33
N GLU A 267 22.07 -2.52 -11.39
CA GLU A 267 22.11 -2.99 -12.81
C GLU A 267 23.49 -3.36 -13.40
N LYS A 268 24.60 -3.17 -12.67
CA LYS A 268 25.94 -3.56 -13.13
C LYS A 268 26.18 -5.06 -13.28
N HIS A 269 25.23 -5.91 -12.88
CA HIS A 269 25.34 -7.37 -13.00
C HIS A 269 24.27 -8.03 -13.88
N SER A 270 23.52 -7.25 -14.65
CA SER A 270 22.54 -7.72 -15.61
C SER A 270 23.11 -7.67 -17.04
N LYS A 271 24.13 -8.48 -17.33
CA LYS A 271 24.55 -8.82 -18.70
C LYS A 271 24.88 -10.29 -18.78
#